data_AF-A0A4S4KJQ9-F1
#
_entry.id   AF-A0A4S4KJQ9-F1
#
_cell.length_a   1.000
_cell.length_b   1.000
_cell.length_c   1.000
_cell.angle_alpha   90.00
_cell.angle_beta   90.00
_cell.angle_gamma   90.00
#
_symmetry.space_group_name_H-M   'P 1'
#
loop_
_entity.id
_entity.type
_entity.pdbx_description
1 polymer ?
#
loop_
_entity_poly.entity_id
_entity_poly.type
_entity_poly.pdbx_seq_one_letter_code
_entity_poly.pdbx_strand_id
1 'polypeptide(L)'
;MLPMSEPVQGVDGSYMQEILVPNNTLVFVGIQACNRNKAIWGEDALEWKPERWLNSLPNSIKEAKVPGIYANLMTFLGGGNACM
;
A
#
# COMPACT_ATOMS: atom_id res chain seq x y z
N MET A 1 -17.46 -4.84 7.50
CA MET A 1 -16.27 -4.44 8.26
C MET A 1 -15.05 -4.54 7.35
N LEU A 2 -14.17 -3.56 7.38
CA LEU A 2 -12.89 -3.56 6.66
C LEU A 2 -11.77 -3.75 7.69
N PRO A 3 -11.01 -4.87 7.64
CA PRO A 3 -9.89 -5.07 8.54
C PRO A 3 -8.73 -4.13 8.19
N MET A 4 -8.02 -3.67 9.22
CA MET A 4 -6.80 -2.88 9.09
C MET A 4 -5.57 -3.79 9.15
N SER A 5 -4.48 -3.40 8.47
CA SER A 5 -3.21 -4.14 8.49
C SER A 5 -2.55 -4.12 9.87
N GLU A 6 -2.70 -3.02 10.58
CA GLU A 6 -2.23 -2.82 11.94
C GLU A 6 -3.34 -2.14 12.78
N PRO A 7 -3.44 -2.43 14.08
CA PRO A 7 -4.40 -1.76 14.95
C PRO A 7 -4.17 -0.24 14.99
N VAL A 8 -5.25 0.53 14.98
CA VAL A 8 -5.20 1.99 15.08
C VAL A 8 -5.84 2.43 16.39
N GLN A 9 -5.19 3.36 17.10
CA GLN A 9 -5.73 3.94 18.32
C GLN A 9 -6.77 5.02 17.98
N GLY A 10 -7.98 4.87 18.52
CA GLY A 10 -9.05 5.83 18.45
C GLY A 10 -8.83 7.03 19.37
N VAL A 11 -9.65 8.07 19.17
CA VAL A 11 -9.61 9.30 19.98
C VAL A 11 -9.98 9.06 21.45
N ASP A 12 -10.71 7.98 21.72
CA ASP A 12 -11.09 7.51 23.05
C ASP A 12 -9.99 6.64 23.72
N GLY A 13 -8.87 6.44 23.03
CA GLY A 13 -7.76 5.61 23.47
C GLY A 13 -7.94 4.11 23.22
N SER A 14 -9.10 3.67 22.72
CA SER A 14 -9.35 2.27 22.37
C SER A 14 -8.61 1.88 21.09
N TYR A 15 -8.21 0.61 20.98
CA TYR A 15 -7.60 0.09 19.75
C TYR A 15 -8.67 -0.55 18.87
N MET A 16 -8.73 -0.14 17.61
CA MET A 16 -9.60 -0.72 16.60
C MET A 16 -8.76 -1.58 15.65
N GLN A 17 -9.30 -2.74 15.25
CA GLN A 17 -8.71 -3.62 14.22
C GLN A 17 -9.48 -3.60 12.91
N GLU A 18 -10.71 -3.09 12.93
CA GLU A 18 -11.56 -3.00 11.76
C GLU A 18 -12.41 -1.73 11.84
N ILE A 19 -12.83 -1.27 10.67
CA ILE A 19 -13.73 -0.12 10.55
C ILE A 19 -14.97 -0.51 9.76
N LEU A 20 -16.13 -0.01 10.19
CA LEU A 20 -17.35 -0.13 9.40
C LEU A 20 -17.25 0.80 8.19
N VAL A 21 -17.41 0.24 6.99
CA VAL A 21 -17.53 0.99 5.73
C VAL A 21 -18.96 0.80 5.22
N PRO A 22 -19.86 1.78 5.42
CA PRO A 22 -21.23 1.71 4.91
C PRO A 22 -21.28 1.58 3.38
N ASN A 23 -22.40 1.10 2.88
CA ASN A 23 -22.64 1.07 1.43
C ASN A 23 -22.55 2.49 0.84
N ASN A 24 -22.01 2.60 -0.38
CA ASN A 24 -21.74 3.86 -1.09
C ASN A 24 -20.73 4.80 -0.42
N THR A 25 -19.87 4.30 0.48
CA THR A 25 -18.74 5.09 0.98
C THR A 25 -17.69 5.26 -0.11
N LEU A 26 -17.33 6.51 -0.41
CA LEU A 26 -16.23 6.81 -1.33
C LEU A 26 -14.89 6.45 -0.67
N VAL A 27 -14.08 5.64 -1.34
CA VAL A 27 -12.76 5.20 -0.86
C VAL A 27 -11.66 5.84 -1.68
N PHE A 28 -10.80 6.62 -1.04
CA PHE A 28 -9.60 7.16 -1.64
C PHE A 28 -8.40 6.26 -1.33
N VAL A 29 -7.77 5.70 -2.38
CA VAL A 29 -6.61 4.84 -2.22
C VAL A 29 -5.34 5.69 -2.25
N GLY A 30 -4.53 5.59 -1.19
CA GLY A 30 -3.24 6.28 -1.08
C GLY A 30 -2.14 5.67 -1.96
N ILE A 31 -2.30 5.71 -3.29
CA ILE A 31 -1.35 5.13 -4.26
C ILE A 31 0.06 5.67 -4.06
N GLN A 32 0.20 7.01 -3.94
CA GLN A 32 1.50 7.63 -3.73
C GLN A 32 2.12 7.27 -2.37
N ALA A 33 1.30 7.01 -1.36
CA ALA A 33 1.80 6.57 -0.05
C ALA A 33 2.36 5.15 -0.15
N CYS A 34 1.66 4.24 -0.84
CA CYS A 34 2.14 2.88 -1.09
C CYS A 34 3.44 2.86 -1.91
N ASN A 35 3.49 3.59 -3.03
CA ASN A 35 4.65 3.62 -3.93
C ASN A 35 5.90 4.31 -3.34
N ARG A 36 5.75 5.00 -2.20
CA ARG A 36 6.85 5.70 -1.51
C ARG A 36 6.99 5.29 -0.04
N ASN A 37 6.31 4.22 0.36
CA ASN A 37 6.34 3.75 1.74
C ASN A 37 7.75 3.22 2.05
N LYS A 38 8.46 3.89 2.97
CA LYS A 38 9.81 3.46 3.40
C LYS A 38 9.84 2.06 3.99
N ALA A 39 8.78 1.62 4.66
CA ALA A 39 8.68 0.26 5.18
C ALA A 39 8.67 -0.81 4.07
N ILE A 40 8.20 -0.45 2.86
CA ILE A 40 8.19 -1.34 1.69
C ILE A 40 9.45 -1.14 0.87
N TRP A 41 9.74 0.11 0.49
CA TRP A 41 10.75 0.47 -0.52
C TRP A 41 12.14 0.78 0.04
N GLY A 42 12.28 0.86 1.36
CA GLY A 42 13.52 1.26 2.04
C GLY A 42 13.61 2.78 2.29
N GLU A 43 14.65 3.20 3.00
CA GLU A 43 14.83 4.62 3.36
C GLU A 43 14.96 5.56 2.15
N ASP A 44 15.45 5.04 1.03
CA ASP A 44 15.60 5.73 -0.25
C ASP A 44 14.32 5.75 -1.10
N ALA A 45 13.14 5.44 -0.51
CA ALA A 45 11.84 5.42 -1.21
C ALA A 45 11.42 6.77 -1.82
N LEU A 46 12.01 7.88 -1.36
CA LEU A 46 11.73 9.23 -1.84
C LEU A 46 12.76 9.72 -2.88
N GLU A 47 13.79 8.92 -3.15
CA GLU A 47 14.84 9.27 -4.11
C GLU A 47 14.47 8.80 -5.51
N TRP A 48 14.82 9.60 -6.52
CA TRP A 48 14.79 9.15 -7.90
C TRP A 48 15.96 8.19 -8.14
N LYS A 49 15.67 6.88 -8.20
CA LYS A 49 16.66 5.81 -8.31
C LYS A 49 16.27 4.77 -9.38
N PRO A 50 16.46 5.07 -10.67
CA PRO A 50 16.13 4.15 -11.77
C PRO A 50 16.82 2.79 -11.68
N GLU A 51 18.04 2.76 -11.13
CA GLU A 51 18.87 1.56 -11.03
C GLU A 51 18.24 0.47 -10.15
N ARG A 52 17.25 0.84 -9.30
CA ARG A 52 16.44 -0.09 -8.49
C ARG A 52 15.80 -1.19 -9.34
N TRP A 53 15.44 -0.87 -10.57
CA TRP A 53 14.73 -1.78 -11.47
C TRP A 53 15.66 -2.63 -12.34
N LEU A 54 16.97 -2.34 -12.33
CA LEU A 54 17.96 -3.08 -13.12
C LEU A 54 18.39 -4.39 -12.45
N ASN A 55 18.17 -4.53 -11.15
CA ASN A 55 18.46 -5.72 -10.37
C ASN A 55 17.19 -6.38 -9.85
N SER A 56 17.29 -7.62 -9.38
CA SER A 56 16.17 -8.27 -8.71
C SER A 56 15.76 -7.49 -7.46
N LEU A 57 14.47 -7.21 -7.31
CA LEU A 57 13.96 -6.52 -6.11
C LEU A 57 14.28 -7.32 -4.84
N PRO A 58 14.63 -6.63 -3.73
CA PRO A 58 14.76 -7.21 -2.40
C PRO A 58 13.53 -8.06 -2.00
N ASN A 59 13.77 -9.11 -1.21
CA ASN A 59 12.69 -10.00 -0.75
C ASN A 59 11.64 -9.24 0.09
N SER A 60 12.04 -8.23 0.86
CA SER A 60 11.12 -7.38 1.62
C SER A 60 10.04 -6.74 0.74
N ILE A 61 10.39 -6.28 -0.46
CA ILE A 61 9.43 -5.70 -1.42
C ILE A 61 8.51 -6.79 -1.97
N LYS A 62 9.07 -7.95 -2.32
CA LYS A 62 8.30 -9.10 -2.84
C LYS A 62 7.28 -9.61 -1.82
N GLU A 63 7.67 -9.65 -0.54
CA GLU A 63 6.85 -10.13 0.58
C GLU A 63 5.81 -9.11 1.06
N ALA A 64 5.93 -7.83 0.67
CA ALA A 64 4.97 -6.79 1.03
C ALA A 64 3.56 -7.01 0.46
N LYS A 65 3.39 -7.94 -0.51
CA LYS A 65 2.09 -8.32 -1.10
C LYS A 65 1.25 -7.12 -1.56
N VAL A 66 1.90 -6.11 -2.14
CA VAL A 66 1.21 -4.95 -2.72
C VAL A 66 0.31 -5.46 -3.86
N PRO A 67 -1.00 -5.13 -3.88
CA PRO A 67 -1.96 -5.74 -4.82
C PRO A 67 -1.86 -5.19 -6.25
N GLY A 68 -0.86 -4.34 -6.52
CA GLY A 68 -0.65 -3.72 -7.82
C GLY A 68 -0.33 -4.74 -8.90
N ILE A 69 -0.83 -4.52 -10.11
CA ILE A 69 -0.68 -5.48 -11.22
C ILE A 69 0.77 -5.64 -11.72
N TYR A 70 1.66 -4.71 -11.38
CA TYR A 70 3.02 -4.69 -11.89
C TYR A 70 4.02 -4.27 -10.81
N ALA A 71 5.10 -5.05 -10.68
CA ALA A 71 6.32 -4.72 -9.94
C ALA A 71 6.10 -4.11 -8.53
N ASN A 72 5.09 -4.60 -7.80
CA ASN A 72 4.73 -4.13 -6.46
C ASN A 72 4.35 -2.63 -6.40
N LEU A 73 3.96 -2.03 -7.53
CA LEU A 73 3.51 -0.64 -7.64
C LEU A 73 1.99 -0.57 -7.83
N MET A 74 1.36 0.40 -7.17
CA MET A 74 -0.08 0.69 -7.27
C MET A 74 -0.42 1.69 -8.39
N THR A 75 0.54 2.04 -9.25
CA THR A 75 0.38 3.08 -10.30
C THR A 75 -0.79 2.77 -11.24
N PHE A 76 -1.01 1.49 -11.56
CA PHE A 76 -2.09 1.02 -12.42
C PHE A 76 -3.21 0.30 -11.63
N LEU A 77 -3.34 0.60 -10.34
CA LEU A 77 -4.27 -0.06 -9.43
C LEU A 77 -4.05 -1.59 -9.38
N GLY A 78 -5.04 -2.32 -8.88
CA GLY A 78 -5.00 -3.76 -8.67
C GLY A 78 -6.41 -4.37 -8.67
N GLY A 79 -6.47 -5.70 -8.81
CA GLY A 79 -7.74 -6.44 -8.84
C GLY A 79 -8.65 -6.04 -10.01
N GLY A 80 -9.97 -6.12 -9.81
CA GLY A 80 -10.97 -5.84 -10.86
C GLY A 80 -11.08 -4.37 -11.29
N ASN A 81 -10.35 -3.46 -10.64
CA ASN A 81 -10.30 -2.03 -10.99
C ASN A 81 -8.93 -1.62 -11.54
N ALA A 82 -8.10 -2.58 -11.95
CA ALA A 82 -6.83 -2.29 -12.60
C ALA A 82 -7.03 -1.48 -13.90
N CYS A 83 -6.10 -0.60 -14.22
CA CYS A 83 -6.07 0.12 -15.49
C CYS A 83 -5.62 -0.85 -16.60
N MET A 84 -6.50 -1.08 -17.59
CA MET A 84 -6.29 -1.96 -18.74
C MET A 84 -6.69 -1.28 -20.04
#